data_AF-W0RQR3-F1
#
_entry.id   AF-W0RQR3-F1
#
_cell.length_a   1.000
_cell.length_b   1.000
_cell.length_c   1.000
_cell.angle_alpha   90.00
_cell.angle_beta   90.00
_cell.angle_gamma   90.00
#
_symmetry.space_group_name_H-M   'P 1'
#
loop_
_entity.id
_entity.type
_entity.pdbx_description
1 polymer ?
#
loop_
_entity_poly.entity_id
_entity_poly.type
_entity_poly.pdbx_seq_one_letter_code
_entity_poly.pdbx_strand_id
1 'polypeptide(L)' 'MLLATVYLSRYGTRLRAYNMLQVELMAAYLRRGGSEEAWCVRYAAAFRRRFGWMLAEA' A
#
# COMPACT_ATOMS: atom_id res chain seq x y z
N MET A 1 9.24 4.17 -6.41
CA MET A 1 8.21 4.82 -7.26
C MET A 1 7.59 3.84 -8.25
N LEU A 2 8.37 3.00 -8.94
CA LEU A 2 7.87 2.03 -9.94
C LEU A 2 6.65 1.20 -9.50
N LEU A 3 6.66 0.68 -8.27
CA LEU A 3 5.57 -0.17 -7.75
C LEU A 3 4.23 0.60 -7.66
N ALA A 4 4.24 1.86 -7.25
CA ALA A 4 3.04 2.68 -7.19
C ALA A 4 2.47 2.94 -8.59
N THR A 5 3.34 3.22 -9.56
CA THR A 5 2.97 3.44 -10.96
C THR A 5 2.32 2.20 -11.58
N VAL A 6 2.84 1.00 -11.30
CA VAL A 6 2.24 -0.27 -11.75
C VAL A 6 0.83 -0.46 -11.20
N TYR A 7 0.60 -0.12 -9.93
CA TYR A 7 -0.73 -0.23 -9.34
C TYR A 7 -1.70 0.83 -9.88
N LEU A 8 -1.22 2.06 -10.12
CA LEU A 8 -2.00 3.11 -10.76
C LEU A 8 -2.42 2.73 -12.19
N SER A 9 -1.55 2.06 -12.96
CA SER A 9 -1.90 1.61 -14.31
C SER A 9 -2.84 0.39 -14.30
N ARG A 10 -2.76 -0.46 -13.27
CA ARG A 10 -3.53 -1.71 -13.17
C ARG A 10 -4.93 -1.51 -12.59
N TYR A 11 -5.09 -0.58 -11.66
CA TYR A 11 -6.34 -0.38 -10.94
C TYR A 11 -6.89 1.01 -11.29
N GLY A 12 -7.97 1.04 -12.06
CA GLY A 12 -8.49 2.24 -12.73
C GLY A 12 -8.85 3.45 -11.84
N THR A 13 -8.84 3.31 -10.52
CA THR A 13 -8.92 4.46 -9.60
C THR A 13 -7.71 4.51 -8.68
N ARG A 14 -7.25 5.72 -8.37
CA ARG A 14 -6.15 5.99 -7.43
C ARG A 14 -6.37 5.35 -6.06
N LEU A 15 -7.58 5.48 -5.52
CA LEU A 15 -7.97 4.87 -4.25
C LEU A 15 -7.86 3.34 -4.31
N ARG A 16 -8.36 2.71 -5.39
CA ARG A 16 -8.27 1.27 -5.57
C ARG A 16 -6.81 0.82 -5.71
N ALA A 17 -6.00 1.54 -6.47
CA ALA A 17 -4.57 1.28 -6.61
C ALA A 17 -3.83 1.33 -5.26
N TYR A 18 -4.07 2.38 -4.47
CA TYR A 18 -3.49 2.55 -3.13
C TYR A 18 -3.89 1.42 -2.18
N ASN A 19 -5.18 1.09 -2.13
CA ASN A 19 -5.70 0.02 -1.26
C ASN A 19 -5.15 -1.35 -1.66
N MET A 20 -5.13 -1.66 -2.96
CA MET A 20 -4.59 -2.95 -3.43
C MET A 20 -3.10 -3.07 -3.13
N LEU A 21 -2.33 -1.98 -3.28
CA LEU A 21 -0.93 -1.97 -2.93
C LEU A 21 -0.73 -2.23 -1.43
N GLN A 22 -1.55 -1.61 -0.57
CA GLN A 22 -1.51 -1.83 0.87
C GLN A 22 -1.79 -3.30 1.22
N VAL A 23 -2.85 -3.87 0.65
CA VAL A 23 -3.28 -5.25 0.89
C VAL A 23 -2.20 -6.25 0.49
N GLU A 24 -1.60 -6.09 -0.69
CA GLU A 24 -0.58 -7.02 -1.19
C GLU A 24 0.71 -6.98 -0.37
N LEU A 25 1.13 -5.79 0.07
CA LEU A 25 2.28 -5.64 0.96
C LEU A 25 2.00 -6.22 2.36
N MET A 26 0.79 -5.99 2.90
CA MET A 26 0.37 -6.56 4.17
C MET A 26 0.29 -8.09 4.07
N ALA A 27 -0.32 -8.64 3.02
CA ALA A 27 -0.38 -10.08 2.78
C ALA A 27 1.03 -10.71 2.67
N ALA A 28 1.98 -10.03 2.02
CA ALA A 28 3.36 -10.48 1.98
C ALA A 28 4.03 -10.50 3.36
N TYR A 29 3.69 -9.55 4.24
CA TYR A 29 4.15 -9.52 5.62
C TYR A 29 3.52 -10.64 6.47
N LEU A 30 2.21 -10.85 6.34
CA LEU A 30 1.48 -11.92 7.04
C LEU A 30 2.03 -13.31 6.66
N ARG A 31 2.32 -13.54 5.36
CA ARG A 31 2.97 -14.79 4.89
C ARG A 31 4.35 -15.06 5.51
N ARG A 32 4.98 -14.05 6.13
CA ARG A 32 6.26 -14.15 6.83
C ARG A 32 6.11 -14.29 8.34
N GLY A 33 4.90 -14.59 8.83
CA GLY A 33 4.60 -14.76 10.26
C GLY A 33 4.29 -13.46 11.00
N GLY A 34 4.05 -12.36 10.29
CA GLY A 34 3.55 -11.12 10.89
C GLY A 34 2.06 -11.17 11.23
N SER A 35 1.59 -10.20 12.02
CA SER A 35 0.16 -9.98 12.29
C SER A 35 -0.31 -8.63 11.73
N GLU A 36 -1.62 -8.48 11.48
CA GLU A 36 -2.18 -7.21 11.01
C GLU A 36 -1.95 -6.08 12.01
N GLU A 37 -2.10 -6.37 13.30
CA GLU A 37 -1.82 -5.42 14.37
C GLU A 37 -0.37 -4.92 14.31
N ALA A 38 0.60 -5.83 14.20
CA ALA A 38 2.00 -5.47 14.08
C ALA A 38 2.29 -4.70 12.78
N TRP A 39 1.57 -4.98 11.70
CA TRP A 39 1.65 -4.21 10.46
C TRP A 39 1.16 -2.77 10.65
N CYS A 40 -0.01 -2.61 11.26
CA CYS A 40 -0.60 -1.30 11.54
C CYS A 40 0.32 -0.44 12.40
N VAL A 41 0.88 -0.99 13.48
CA VAL A 41 1.78 -0.26 14.39
C VAL A 41 3.10 0.10 13.71
N ARG A 42 3.70 -0.82 12.95
CA ARG A 42 5.09 -0.66 12.47
C ARG A 42 5.21 -0.06 11.07
N TYR A 43 4.25 -0.35 10.19
CA TYR A 43 4.40 -0.08 8.76
C TYR A 43 3.33 0.83 8.18
N ALA A 44 2.14 0.98 8.80
CA ALA A 44 1.09 1.83 8.22
C ALA A 44 1.52 3.29 8.05
N ALA A 45 2.22 3.87 9.04
CA ALA A 45 2.74 5.23 8.94
C ALA A 45 3.78 5.37 7.82
N ALA A 46 4.71 4.41 7.72
CA ALA A 46 5.72 4.39 6.66
C ALA A 46 5.10 4.19 5.27
N PHE A 47 4.07 3.35 5.17
CA PHE A 47 3.29 3.14 3.96
C PHE A 47 2.61 4.43 3.51
N ARG A 48 1.87 5.09 4.41
CA ARG A 48 1.20 6.38 4.11
C ARG A 48 2.20 7.46 3.73
N ARG A 49 3.35 7.55 4.42
CA ARG A 49 4.41 8.52 4.05
C ARG A 49 4.97 8.25 2.66
N ARG A 50 5.10 6.99 2.26
CA ARG A 50 5.71 6.59 0.99
C ARG A 50 4.75 6.63 -0.20
N PHE A 51 3.48 6.34 0.03
CA PHE A 51 2.48 6.12 -1.02
C PHE A 51 1.27 7.04 -0.92
N GLY A 52 1.16 7.87 0.12
CA GLY A 52 0.02 8.77 0.32
C GLY A 52 -0.18 9.77 -0.80
N TRP A 53 0.88 10.13 -1.53
CA TRP A 53 0.79 10.96 -2.73
C TRP A 53 -0.06 10.32 -3.85
N MET A 54 -0.22 8.99 -3.86
CA MET A 54 -1.09 8.31 -4.82
C MET A 54 -2.55 8.74 -4.67
N LEU A 55 -2.94 9.29 -3.51
CA LEU A 55 -4.28 9.76 -3.22
C LEU A 55 -4.48 11.25 -3.51
N ALA A 56 -3.41 11.99 -3.81
CA ALA A 56 -3.53 13.40 -4.15
C ALA A 56 -4.20 13.55 -5.52
N GLU A 57 -5.14 14.49 -5.62
CA GLU A 57 -5.55 15.02 -6.92
C GLU A 57 -4.43 15.93 -7.45
N ALA A 58 -4.16 15.85 -8.75
CA ALA A 58 -3.08 16.59 -9.41
C ALA A 58 -3.41 18.07 -9.51
#